data_AF-Q74MN9-F1
#
_entry.id   AF-Q74MN9-F1
#
_cell.length_a   1.000
_cell.length_b   1.000
_cell.length_c   1.000
_cell.angle_alpha   90.00
_cell.angle_beta   90.00
_cell.angle_gamma   90.00
#
_symmetry.space_group_name_H-M   'P 1'
#
loop_
_entity.id
_entity.type
_entity.pdbx_description
1 polymer ?
#
loop_
_entity_poly.entity_id
_entity_poly.type
_entity_poly.pdbx_seq_one_letter_code
_entity_poly.pdbx_strand_id
1 'polypeptide(L)'
;MITIPTEVKILEETDNLIKVQFKGETHTLFNALKEIAYTINGVKKAAYFIEHPLKDNNYFIIETDGSIKARDALIQALKKLKEELLNFKDWYYSNL
;
A
#
# COMPACT_ATOMS: atom_id res chain seq x y z
N MET A 1 -3.56 13.77 4.92
CA MET A 1 -4.43 12.90 5.74
C MET A 1 -4.63 11.62 4.94
N ILE A 2 -4.46 10.44 5.53
CA ILE A 2 -4.83 9.20 4.84
C ILE A 2 -6.36 9.18 4.78
N THR A 3 -6.93 9.13 3.59
CA THR A 3 -8.38 9.01 3.40
C THR A 3 -8.74 7.56 3.05
N ILE A 4 -10.04 7.27 2.97
CA ILE A 4 -10.49 6.00 2.41
C ILE A 4 -10.58 6.19 0.90
N PRO A 5 -9.90 5.34 0.10
CA PRO A 5 -10.01 5.42 -1.36
C PRO A 5 -11.47 5.29 -1.77
N THR A 6 -11.95 6.17 -2.64
CA THR A 6 -13.33 6.10 -3.16
C THR A 6 -13.54 4.90 -4.06
N GLU A 7 -12.45 4.43 -4.69
CA GLU A 7 -12.44 3.32 -5.63
C GLU A 7 -11.07 2.65 -5.61
N VAL A 8 -11.05 1.32 -5.75
CA VAL A 8 -9.84 0.52 -5.91
C VAL A 8 -9.92 -0.22 -7.23
N LYS A 9 -8.95 0.02 -8.12
CA LYS A 9 -8.89 -0.61 -9.43
C LYS A 9 -7.60 -1.41 -9.58
N ILE A 10 -7.72 -2.68 -9.95
CA ILE A 10 -6.58 -3.52 -10.33
C ILE A 10 -6.26 -3.22 -11.79
N LEU A 11 -5.06 -2.73 -12.05
CA LEU A 11 -4.58 -2.37 -13.39
C LEU A 11 -3.83 -3.53 -14.05
N GLU A 12 -3.11 -4.31 -13.25
CA GLU A 12 -2.35 -5.48 -13.68
C GLU A 12 -2.25 -6.45 -12.51
N GLU A 13 -2.39 -7.75 -12.79
CA GLU A 13 -2.24 -8.79 -11.79
C GLU A 13 -1.69 -10.08 -12.41
N THR A 14 -0.61 -10.56 -11.82
CA THR A 14 -0.01 -11.89 -12.03
C THR A 14 0.30 -12.48 -10.66
N ASP A 15 0.78 -13.73 -10.59
CA ASP A 15 1.18 -14.32 -9.32
C ASP A 15 2.26 -13.48 -8.59
N ASN A 16 3.17 -12.85 -9.33
CA ASN A 16 4.34 -12.16 -8.76
C ASN A 16 4.32 -10.63 -8.93
N LEU A 17 3.29 -10.06 -9.53
CA LEU A 17 3.16 -8.61 -9.73
C LEU A 17 1.70 -8.19 -9.58
N ILE A 18 1.46 -7.15 -8.79
CA ILE A 18 0.16 -6.48 -8.72
C ILE A 18 0.35 -4.97 -8.85
N LYS A 19 -0.45 -4.35 -9.73
CA LYS A 19 -0.53 -2.90 -9.91
C LYS A 19 -1.95 -2.45 -9.59
N VAL A 20 -2.11 -1.61 -8.57
CA VAL A 20 -3.40 -1.12 -8.08
C VAL A 20 -3.43 0.40 -8.08
N GLN A 21 -4.56 0.94 -8.50
CA GLN A 21 -4.90 2.35 -8.34
C GLN A 21 -5.87 2.50 -7.16
N PHE A 22 -5.51 3.37 -6.21
CA PHE A 22 -6.36 3.80 -5.11
C PHE A 22 -6.80 5.24 -5.38
N LYS A 23 -8.03 5.42 -5.85
CA LYS A 23 -8.51 6.74 -6.27
C LYS A 23 -8.72 7.65 -5.06
N GLY A 24 -8.24 8.89 -5.16
CA GLY A 24 -8.23 9.87 -4.07
C GLY A 24 -7.00 9.79 -3.16
N GLU A 25 -6.11 8.82 -3.34
CA GLU A 25 -4.89 8.66 -2.54
C GLU A 25 -3.65 9.11 -3.31
N THR A 26 -2.68 9.66 -2.57
CA THR A 26 -1.44 10.21 -3.13
C THR A 26 -0.23 9.71 -2.33
N HIS A 27 0.80 10.55 -2.16
CA HIS A 27 2.05 10.22 -1.49
C HIS A 27 1.87 9.74 -0.04
N THR A 28 0.90 10.26 0.71
CA THR A 28 0.78 9.95 2.15
C THR A 28 0.51 8.47 2.40
N LEU A 29 -0.56 7.91 1.81
CA LEU A 29 -0.85 6.48 1.94
C LEU A 29 0.23 5.63 1.24
N PHE A 30 0.62 6.00 0.02
CA PHE A 30 1.52 5.15 -0.77
C PHE A 30 2.91 5.06 -0.18
N ASN A 31 3.43 6.14 0.42
CA ASN A 31 4.72 6.06 1.06
C ASN A 31 4.67 5.18 2.31
N ALA A 32 3.65 5.33 3.15
CA ALA A 32 3.48 4.45 4.32
C ALA A 32 3.31 2.98 3.91
N LEU A 33 2.45 2.70 2.92
CA LEU A 33 2.22 1.35 2.42
C LEU A 33 3.48 0.75 1.78
N LYS A 34 4.29 1.55 1.08
CA LYS A 34 5.56 1.12 0.48
C LYS A 34 6.54 0.66 1.56
N GLU A 35 6.73 1.44 2.63
CA GLU A 35 7.62 1.06 3.73
C GLU A 35 7.14 -0.23 4.41
N ILE A 36 5.83 -0.36 4.66
CA ILE A 36 5.25 -1.58 5.24
C ILE A 36 5.41 -2.79 4.32
N ALA A 37 5.20 -2.62 3.01
CA ALA A 37 5.33 -3.70 2.03
C ALA A 37 6.75 -4.29 2.02
N TYR A 38 7.79 -3.47 2.20
CA TYR A 38 9.17 -3.96 2.32
C TYR A 38 9.43 -4.80 3.58
N THR A 39 8.53 -4.79 4.57
CA THR A 39 8.61 -5.66 5.75
C THR A 39 7.96 -7.03 5.53
N ILE A 40 7.28 -7.26 4.41
CA ILE A 40 6.64 -8.53 4.08
C ILE A 40 7.64 -9.43 3.39
N ASN A 41 7.92 -10.59 3.98
CA ASN A 41 8.81 -11.59 3.38
C ASN A 41 8.33 -11.99 1.98
N GLY A 42 9.26 -12.02 1.04
CA GLY A 42 8.99 -12.32 -0.37
C GLY A 42 8.68 -11.11 -1.25
N VAL A 43 8.49 -9.91 -0.68
CA VAL A 43 8.39 -8.67 -1.47
C VAL A 43 9.78 -8.26 -1.94
N LYS A 44 9.98 -8.21 -3.27
CA LYS A 44 11.22 -7.75 -3.90
C LYS A 44 11.23 -6.25 -4.12
N LYS A 45 10.07 -5.70 -4.48
CA LYS A 45 9.93 -4.30 -4.84
C LYS A 45 8.54 -3.81 -4.48
N ALA A 46 8.48 -2.64 -3.86
CA ALA A 46 7.26 -1.89 -3.66
C ALA A 46 7.52 -0.46 -4.13
N ALA A 47 6.67 0.06 -5.00
CA ALA A 47 6.81 1.42 -5.50
C ALA A 47 5.43 2.02 -5.75
N TYR A 48 5.41 3.34 -5.91
CA TYR A 48 4.25 4.04 -6.42
C TYR A 48 4.67 5.06 -7.45
N PHE A 49 3.76 5.40 -8.35
CA PHE A 49 3.99 6.40 -9.37
C PHE A 49 2.81 7.36 -9.39
N ILE A 50 3.14 8.65 -9.44
CA ILE A 50 2.16 9.71 -9.67
C ILE A 50 2.51 10.29 -11.03
N GLU A 51 1.75 9.88 -12.05
CA GLU A 51 2.04 10.22 -13.45
C GLU A 51 2.04 11.74 -13.68
N HIS A 52 1.03 12.42 -13.13
CA HIS A 52 0.93 13.88 -13.18
C HIS A 52 0.18 14.40 -11.96
N PRO A 53 0.62 15.50 -11.31
CA PRO A 53 -0.05 16.04 -10.12
C PRO A 53 -1.52 16.43 -10.32
N LEU A 54 -1.91 16.70 -11.58
CA LEU A 54 -3.26 17.13 -11.95
C LEU A 54 -4.15 15.96 -12.46
N LYS A 55 -3.60 14.75 -12.57
CA LYS A 55 -4.32 13.57 -13.04
C LYS A 55 -4.34 12.54 -11.92
N ASP A 56 -5.50 11.94 -11.68
CA ASP A 56 -5.71 10.89 -10.68
C ASP A 56 -5.15 9.52 -11.10
N ASN A 57 -4.10 9.50 -11.93
CA ASN A 57 -3.47 8.30 -12.49
C ASN A 57 -2.34 7.78 -11.58
N ASN A 58 -2.65 7.65 -10.29
CA ASN A 58 -1.69 7.25 -9.28
C ASN A 58 -1.81 5.74 -9.10
N TYR A 59 -0.70 5.03 -9.09
CA TYR A 59 -0.74 3.59 -8.87
C TYR A 59 0.37 3.13 -7.94
N PHE A 60 0.06 2.07 -7.21
CA PHE A 60 0.93 1.33 -6.33
C PHE A 60 1.26 -0.01 -6.99
N ILE A 61 2.52 -0.45 -6.91
CA ILE A 61 2.97 -1.71 -7.47
C ILE A 61 3.75 -2.51 -6.44
N ILE A 62 3.47 -3.81 -6.36
CA ILE A 62 4.26 -4.80 -5.63
C ILE A 62 4.73 -5.86 -6.61
N GLU A 63 6.02 -6.18 -6.56
CA GLU A 63 6.62 -7.36 -7.18
C GLU A 63 7.15 -8.29 -6.08
N THR A 64 6.87 -9.58 -6.19
CA THR A 64 7.31 -10.62 -5.24
C THR A 64 8.29 -11.61 -5.88
N ASP A 65 8.96 -12.41 -5.06
CA ASP A 65 9.88 -13.45 -5.50
C ASP A 65 9.22 -14.80 -5.83
N GLY A 66 7.89 -14.90 -5.68
CA GLY A 66 7.11 -16.12 -5.88
C GLY A 66 6.91 -16.98 -4.63
N SER A 67 7.53 -16.65 -3.50
CA SER A 67 7.22 -17.29 -2.20
C SER A 67 5.87 -16.86 -1.63
N ILE A 68 5.36 -15.71 -2.08
CA ILE A 68 4.05 -15.16 -1.75
C ILE A 68 3.44 -14.54 -3.01
N LYS A 69 2.12 -14.70 -3.19
CA LYS A 69 1.41 -14.01 -4.28
C LYS A 69 1.41 -12.50 -4.05
N ALA A 70 1.56 -11.73 -5.12
CA ALA A 70 1.60 -10.27 -5.02
C ALA A 70 0.33 -9.66 -4.40
N ARG A 71 -0.85 -10.21 -4.70
CA ARG A 71 -2.11 -9.84 -4.05
C ARG A 71 -2.07 -10.09 -2.54
N ASP A 72 -1.58 -11.24 -2.11
CA ASP A 72 -1.52 -11.59 -0.69
C ASP A 72 -0.53 -10.69 0.05
N ALA A 73 0.61 -10.37 -0.57
CA ALA A 73 1.57 -9.40 -0.04
C ALA A 73 0.94 -8.01 0.13
N LEU A 74 0.17 -7.52 -0.85
CA LEU A 74 -0.56 -6.26 -0.74
C LEU A 74 -1.56 -6.27 0.43
N ILE A 75 -2.36 -7.33 0.56
CA ILE A 75 -3.34 -7.47 1.64
C ILE A 75 -2.66 -7.52 3.01
N GLN A 76 -1.56 -8.26 3.14
CA GLN A 76 -0.79 -8.32 4.38
C GLN A 76 -0.21 -6.95 4.74
N ALA A 77 0.35 -6.23 3.76
CA ALA A 77 0.88 -4.88 3.98
C ALA A 77 -0.22 -3.91 4.45
N LEU A 78 -1.41 -3.94 3.84
CA LEU A 78 -2.54 -3.11 4.26
C LEU A 78 -3.02 -3.45 5.69
N LYS A 79 -3.08 -4.74 6.04
CA LYS A 79 -3.45 -5.19 7.39
C LYS A 79 -2.45 -4.70 8.44
N LYS A 80 -1.15 -4.86 8.16
CA LYS A 80 -0.07 -4.41 9.05
C LYS A 80 -0.05 -2.89 9.21
N LEU A 81 -0.24 -2.13 8.12
CA LEU A 81 -0.37 -0.68 8.18
C LEU A 81 -1.53 -0.26 9.08
N LYS A 82 -2.70 -0.91 8.96
CA LYS A 82 -3.84 -0.65 9.83
C LYS A 82 -3.51 -0.92 11.30
N GLU A 83 -2.84 -2.03 11.59
CA GLU A 83 -2.45 -2.42 12.95
C GLU A 83 -1.49 -1.39 13.57
N GLU A 84 -0.43 -0.98 12.84
CA GLU A 84 0.52 0.02 13.33
C GLU A 84 -0.15 1.37 13.60
N LEU A 85 -1.08 1.80 12.74
CA LEU A 85 -1.84 3.03 12.95
C LEU A 85 -2.75 2.95 14.18
N LEU A 86 -3.37 1.80 14.46
CA LEU A 86 -4.18 1.60 15.67
C LEU A 86 -3.31 1.58 16.92
N ASN A 87 -2.17 0.88 16.89
CA ASN A 87 -1.23 0.85 18.01
C ASN A 87 -0.69 2.25 18.34
N PHE A 88 -0.34 3.04 17.32
CA PHE A 88 0.08 4.42 17.51
C PHE A 88 -1.04 5.28 18.13
N LYS A 89 -2.27 5.13 17.63
CA LYS A 89 -3.43 5.83 18.17
C LYS A 89 -3.63 5.51 19.66
N ASP A 90 -3.63 4.24 20.02
CA ASP A 90 -3.86 3.78 21.40
C ASP A 90 -2.74 4.25 22.33
N TRP A 91 -1.48 4.18 21.88
CA TRP A 91 -0.35 4.76 22.59
C TRP A 91 -0.52 6.26 22.81
N TYR A 92 -0.89 7.02 21.76
CA TYR A 92 -1.05 8.46 21.85
C TYR A 92 -2.11 8.87 22.89
N TYR A 93 -3.28 8.22 22.89
CA TYR A 93 -4.35 8.53 23.86
C TYR A 93 -4.06 8.03 25.28
N SER A 94 -3.18 7.05 25.46
CA SER A 94 -2.78 6.57 26.78
C SER A 94 -1.70 7.43 27.44
N ASN A 95 -1.08 8.36 26.69
CA ASN A 95 0.02 9.20 27.15
C ASN A 95 -0.31 10.71 27.09
N LEU A 96 -1.59 11.05 26.89
CA LEU A 96 -2.15 12.40 27.01
C LEU A 96 -2.90 12.54 28.33
#